data_AF-K2DWW3-F1
#
_entry.id   AF-K2DWW3-F1
#
_cell.length_a   1.000
_cell.length_b   1.000
_cell.length_c   1.000
_cell.angle_alpha   90.00
_cell.angle_beta   90.00
_cell.angle_gamma   90.00
#
_symmetry.space_group_name_H-M   'P 1'
#
loop_
_entity.id
_entity.type
_entity.pdbx_description
1 polymer ?
#
loop_
_entity_poly.entity_id
_entity_poly.type
_entity_poly.pdbx_seq_one_letter_code
_entity_poly.pdbx_strand_id
1 'polypeptide(L)'
;MARMSSQTKDRAVNDSVLEGRRPLPDEIVDHITGQIQRGELQPGDRLPTERELCELFGVSRTVVREAQSQLKSNGVIETKRGSGAYILERNQRQSFRMQDVAIDEKDSLALVMELIVAIEVAATRIAAMRRTAEDIKMIRRALIGMEYEIANDRLGDEHDFAFHQAIVEATHNPHFIGLSAHLENGARRVIRQARANTKFRHESMIESVQGEHQAIFDAIKAGKPDAAANAAETHLKNAAKRLDMYLKTAGP
;
A
#
# COMPACT_ATOMS: atom_id res chain seq x y z
N MET A 1 -36.16 -40.70 42.98
CA MET A 1 -35.73 -41.12 41.63
C MET A 1 -36.26 -40.12 40.62
N ALA A 2 -35.42 -39.78 39.63
CA ALA A 2 -35.70 -39.13 38.34
C ALA A 2 -36.08 -37.62 38.29
N ARG A 3 -35.07 -36.85 37.86
CA ARG A 3 -35.14 -35.56 37.14
C ARG A 3 -35.80 -35.73 35.77
N MET A 4 -36.40 -34.65 35.23
CA MET A 4 -36.37 -34.19 33.81
C MET A 4 -37.50 -33.15 33.63
N SER A 5 -37.19 -31.87 33.49
CA SER A 5 -36.95 -31.16 32.21
C SER A 5 -38.20 -30.41 31.71
N SER A 6 -38.26 -29.11 31.96
CA SER A 6 -38.82 -28.13 31.01
C SER A 6 -38.36 -26.71 31.38
N GLN A 7 -37.07 -26.46 31.13
CA GLN A 7 -36.57 -25.13 30.79
C GLN A 7 -36.80 -24.93 29.30
N THR A 8 -37.63 -23.97 28.89
CA THR A 8 -37.38 -23.10 27.72
C THR A 8 -38.54 -22.12 27.53
N LYS A 9 -38.51 -21.02 28.27
CA LYS A 9 -39.17 -19.75 27.93
C LYS A 9 -38.49 -18.69 28.78
N ASP A 10 -37.29 -18.27 28.34
CA ASP A 10 -36.59 -17.05 28.76
C ASP A 10 -35.20 -16.97 28.08
N ARG A 11 -35.17 -17.07 26.75
CA ARG A 11 -33.92 -16.95 25.97
C ARG A 11 -34.11 -16.22 24.64
N ALA A 12 -34.95 -15.20 24.63
CA ALA A 12 -35.15 -14.36 23.45
C ALA A 12 -35.25 -12.88 23.83
N VAL A 13 -34.40 -12.41 24.72
CA VAL A 13 -34.07 -10.99 24.82
C VAL A 13 -32.60 -10.93 25.21
N ASN A 14 -31.74 -10.58 24.25
CA ASN A 14 -30.59 -9.68 24.38
C ASN A 14 -29.43 -10.07 23.45
N ASP A 15 -29.69 -10.11 22.13
CA ASP A 15 -28.66 -10.32 21.10
C ASP A 15 -28.57 -9.13 20.11
N SER A 16 -29.16 -7.97 20.44
CA SER A 16 -29.22 -6.78 19.56
C SER A 16 -28.45 -5.56 20.07
N VAL A 17 -27.38 -5.75 20.87
CA VAL A 17 -26.55 -4.63 21.38
C VAL A 17 -25.05 -4.77 21.04
N LEU A 18 -24.66 -5.70 20.16
CA LEU A 18 -23.25 -5.95 19.80
C LEU A 18 -22.81 -5.38 18.44
N GLU A 19 -23.56 -4.45 17.86
CA GLU A 19 -23.12 -3.67 16.68
C GLU A 19 -22.91 -2.21 17.10
N GLY A 20 -21.66 -1.85 17.42
CA GLY A 20 -21.28 -0.44 17.58
C GLY A 20 -20.22 -0.10 18.63
N ARG A 21 -19.77 -1.04 19.48
CA ARG A 21 -18.63 -0.77 20.38
C ARG A 21 -17.32 -1.12 19.67
N ARG A 22 -16.48 -0.11 19.44
CA ARG A 22 -15.09 -0.34 19.02
C ARG A 22 -14.40 -1.26 20.04
N PRO A 23 -13.47 -2.13 19.61
CA PRO A 23 -12.67 -2.91 20.55
C PRO A 23 -12.00 -1.98 21.56
N LEU A 24 -12.10 -2.29 22.86
CA LEU A 24 -11.49 -1.50 23.94
C LEU A 24 -9.98 -1.23 23.76
N PRO A 25 -9.17 -2.13 23.16
CA PRO A 25 -7.78 -1.82 22.82
C PRO A 25 -7.66 -0.67 21.81
N ASP A 26 -8.51 -0.63 20.78
CA ASP A 26 -8.44 0.36 19.70
C ASP A 26 -8.76 1.76 20.22
N GLU A 27 -9.68 1.88 21.19
CA GLU A 27 -9.97 3.17 21.86
C GLU A 27 -8.74 3.74 22.57
N ILE A 28 -7.92 2.87 23.19
CA ILE A 28 -6.67 3.27 23.86
C ILE A 28 -5.63 3.71 22.81
N VAL A 29 -5.53 2.98 21.70
CA VAL A 29 -4.62 3.31 20.58
C VAL A 29 -5.00 4.66 19.96
N ASP A 30 -6.27 4.88 19.65
CA ASP A 30 -6.80 6.11 19.07
C ASP A 30 -6.56 7.30 20.01
N HIS A 31 -6.82 7.11 21.30
CA HIS A 31 -6.62 8.16 22.30
C HIS A 31 -5.16 8.61 22.37
N ILE A 32 -4.22 7.67 22.49
CA ILE A 32 -2.78 7.95 22.56
C ILE A 32 -2.30 8.57 21.25
N THR A 33 -2.74 8.07 20.10
CA THR A 33 -2.39 8.61 18.78
C THR A 33 -2.93 10.03 18.61
N GLY A 34 -4.14 10.31 19.10
CA GLY A 34 -4.74 11.64 19.10
C GLY A 34 -3.97 12.65 19.96
N GLN A 35 -3.47 12.24 21.15
CA GLN A 35 -2.62 13.11 21.99
C GLN A 35 -1.31 13.49 21.27
N ILE A 36 -0.69 12.53 20.57
CA ILE A 36 0.52 12.78 19.78
C ILE A 36 0.23 13.76 18.63
N GLN A 37 -0.90 13.59 17.93
CA GLN A 37 -1.31 14.51 16.85
C GLN A 37 -1.57 15.94 17.33
N ARG A 38 -2.09 16.09 18.56
CA ARG A 38 -2.30 17.40 19.20
C ARG A 38 -1.02 17.97 19.84
N GLY A 39 0.09 17.23 19.83
CA GLY A 39 1.36 17.65 20.44
C GLY A 39 1.39 17.58 21.96
N GLU A 40 0.40 16.93 22.59
CA GLU A 40 0.32 16.71 24.04
C GLU A 40 1.32 15.65 24.52
N LEU A 41 1.66 14.70 23.63
CA LEU A 41 2.73 13.73 23.81
C LEU A 41 3.75 13.89 22.68
N GLN A 42 5.02 14.00 23.06
CA GLN A 42 6.15 14.21 22.16
C GLN A 42 7.07 12.99 22.10
N PRO A 43 7.85 12.83 21.01
CA PRO A 43 8.93 11.86 20.96
C PRO A 43 9.83 11.89 22.19
N GLY A 44 10.12 10.73 22.76
CA GLY A 44 10.90 10.59 24.00
C GLY A 44 10.07 10.65 25.28
N ASP A 45 8.81 11.09 25.21
CA ASP A 45 7.92 11.08 26.38
C ASP A 45 7.60 9.66 26.83
N ARG A 46 7.45 9.50 28.14
CA ARG A 46 7.06 8.23 28.72
C ARG A 46 5.54 8.10 28.66
N LEU A 47 5.07 6.98 28.10
CA LEU A 47 3.67 6.61 28.12
C LEU A 47 3.23 6.32 29.58
N PRO A 48 1.97 6.62 29.97
CA PRO A 48 1.43 6.16 31.23
C PRO A 48 1.63 4.65 31.44
N THR A 49 1.87 4.26 32.68
CA THR A 49 2.12 2.86 33.06
C THR A 49 0.90 1.99 32.80
N GLU A 50 1.08 0.66 32.71
CA GLU A 50 -0.04 -0.28 32.55
C GLU A 50 -1.14 -0.05 33.60
N ARG A 51 -0.75 0.28 34.84
CA ARG A 51 -1.69 0.55 35.94
C ARG A 51 -2.49 1.82 35.69
N GLU A 52 -1.82 2.91 35.32
CA GLU A 52 -2.46 4.20 35.05
C GLU A 52 -3.41 4.11 33.84
N LEU A 53 -3.03 3.36 32.79
CA LEU A 53 -3.91 3.11 31.65
C LEU A 53 -5.13 2.26 32.03
N CYS A 54 -4.97 1.26 32.92
CA CYS A 54 -6.13 0.51 33.42
C CYS A 54 -7.10 1.40 34.20
N GLU A 55 -6.56 2.28 35.06
CA GLU A 55 -7.36 3.22 35.87
C GLU A 55 -8.04 4.29 34.98
N LEU A 56 -7.33 4.83 33.98
CA LEU A 56 -7.83 5.87 33.08
C LEU A 56 -8.96 5.39 32.17
N PHE A 57 -8.84 4.17 31.63
CA PHE A 57 -9.81 3.62 30.68
C PHE A 57 -10.81 2.65 31.33
N GLY A 58 -10.65 2.32 32.62
CA GLY A 58 -11.53 1.38 33.32
C GLY A 58 -11.49 -0.05 32.78
N VAL A 59 -10.34 -0.48 32.23
CA VAL A 59 -10.18 -1.78 31.56
C VAL A 59 -9.21 -2.71 32.29
N SER A 60 -9.20 -3.99 31.87
CA SER A 60 -8.25 -4.97 32.40
C SER A 60 -6.84 -4.76 31.85
N ARG A 61 -5.83 -5.26 32.58
CA ARG A 61 -4.41 -5.26 32.14
C ARG A 61 -4.20 -5.97 30.80
N THR A 62 -5.00 -6.98 30.49
CA THR A 62 -4.91 -7.71 29.22
C THR A 62 -5.24 -6.79 28.04
N VAL A 63 -6.29 -5.97 28.17
CA VAL A 63 -6.70 -4.98 27.15
C VAL A 63 -5.62 -3.91 26.96
N VAL A 64 -5.05 -3.40 28.06
CA VAL A 64 -3.95 -2.43 27.99
C VAL A 64 -2.71 -3.01 27.31
N ARG A 65 -2.37 -4.27 27.61
CA ARG A 65 -1.24 -4.96 26.97
C ARG A 65 -1.46 -5.18 25.48
N GLU A 66 -2.69 -5.48 25.08
CA GLU A 66 -3.06 -5.59 23.68
C GLU A 66 -2.91 -4.24 22.96
N ALA A 67 -3.43 -3.15 23.54
CA ALA A 67 -3.26 -1.80 23.00
C ALA A 67 -1.77 -1.38 22.91
N GLN A 68 -0.98 -1.66 23.95
CA GLN A 68 0.46 -1.42 23.92
C GLN A 68 1.18 -2.28 22.88
N SER A 69 0.76 -3.53 22.69
CA SER A 69 1.28 -4.40 21.64
C SER A 69 0.98 -3.83 20.25
N GLN A 70 -0.23 -3.29 20.03
CA GLN A 70 -0.61 -2.64 18.77
C GLN A 70 0.15 -1.33 18.54
N LEU A 71 0.26 -0.45 19.54
CA LEU A 71 1.09 0.77 19.46
C LEU A 71 2.55 0.42 19.17
N LYS A 72 3.02 -0.67 19.77
CA LYS A 72 4.35 -1.22 19.51
C LYS A 72 4.43 -1.90 18.15
N SER A 73 3.40 -2.49 17.55
CA SER A 73 3.50 -2.98 16.15
C SER A 73 3.49 -1.82 15.16
N ASN A 74 2.74 -0.77 15.47
CA ASN A 74 2.53 0.40 14.61
C ASN A 74 3.68 1.43 14.68
N GLY A 75 4.69 1.19 15.53
CA GLY A 75 5.84 2.07 15.64
C GLY A 75 5.61 3.38 16.36
N VAL A 76 4.53 3.45 17.15
CA VAL A 76 4.22 4.60 17.98
C VAL A 76 5.06 4.61 19.26
N ILE A 77 5.36 3.43 19.81
CA ILE A 77 6.11 3.29 21.07
C ILE A 77 7.21 2.23 21.03
N GLU A 78 8.20 2.38 21.91
CA GLU A 78 9.17 1.36 22.29
C GLU A 78 9.06 1.00 23.77
N THR A 79 9.36 -0.25 24.14
CA THR A 79 9.41 -0.67 25.54
C THR A 79 10.85 -0.88 25.97
N LYS A 80 11.30 -0.14 26.99
CA LYS A 80 12.62 -0.35 27.62
C LYS A 80 12.44 -1.24 28.84
N ARG A 81 13.15 -2.38 28.88
CA ARG A 81 13.07 -3.35 30.00
C ARG A 81 13.29 -2.62 31.32
N GLY A 82 12.30 -2.70 32.23
CA GLY A 82 12.33 -2.07 33.55
C GLY A 82 12.04 -0.56 33.60
N SER A 83 11.94 0.13 32.46
CA SER A 83 11.81 1.61 32.41
C SER A 83 10.47 2.10 31.87
N GLY A 84 9.65 1.22 31.29
CA GLY A 84 8.33 1.55 30.76
C GLY A 84 8.30 1.70 29.23
N ALA A 85 7.20 2.23 28.71
CA ALA A 85 7.02 2.50 27.29
C ALA A 85 7.24 3.98 26.98
N TYR A 86 7.86 4.28 25.83
CA TYR A 86 8.21 5.63 25.42
C TYR A 86 7.72 5.90 24.00
N ILE A 87 7.26 7.12 23.74
CA ILE A 87 6.84 7.58 22.42
C ILE A 87 8.07 7.63 21.51
N LEU A 88 7.99 6.96 20.38
CA LEU A 88 9.04 7.01 19.37
C LEU A 88 8.96 8.31 18.58
N GLU A 89 10.11 8.84 18.18
CA GLU A 89 10.14 9.87 17.14
C GLU A 89 9.50 9.31 15.87
N ARG A 90 8.56 10.05 15.28
CA ARG A 90 7.87 9.67 14.03
C ARG A 90 8.80 9.64 12.80
N ASN A 91 10.12 9.50 13.03
CA ASN A 91 11.17 9.35 12.04
C ASN A 91 11.76 7.94 11.94
N GLN A 92 11.41 6.98 12.81
CA GLN A 92 12.16 5.72 12.87
C GLN A 92 11.32 4.47 13.12
N ARG A 93 10.33 4.23 12.26
CA ARG A 93 10.18 2.89 11.70
C ARG A 93 10.32 2.95 10.21
N GLN A 94 11.31 2.20 9.75
CA GLN A 94 11.64 1.88 8.37
C GLN A 94 10.48 1.14 7.70
N SER A 95 9.36 1.84 7.50
CA SER A 95 8.70 1.82 6.21
C SER A 95 9.79 2.12 5.18
N PHE A 96 10.04 1.23 4.20
CA PHE A 96 11.05 1.36 3.15
C PHE A 96 11.05 2.77 2.53
N ARG A 97 11.62 3.79 3.16
CA ARG A 97 11.89 5.06 2.49
C ARG A 97 13.14 4.77 1.71
N MET A 98 13.02 4.76 0.38
CA MET A 98 14.19 5.03 -0.45
C MET A 98 14.85 6.25 0.19
N GLN A 99 16.03 6.06 0.77
CA GLN A 99 16.79 7.18 1.32
C GLN A 99 16.84 8.23 0.22
N ASP A 100 16.71 9.50 0.60
CA ASP A 100 17.15 10.58 -0.27
C ASP A 100 18.66 10.41 -0.44
N VAL A 101 19.03 9.50 -1.34
CA VAL A 101 20.42 9.35 -1.74
C VAL A 101 20.72 10.66 -2.44
N ALA A 102 21.71 11.39 -1.95
CA ALA A 102 22.20 12.61 -2.57
C ALA A 102 22.89 12.25 -3.89
N ILE A 103 22.07 11.97 -4.91
CA ILE A 103 22.43 11.71 -6.29
C ILE A 103 21.73 12.79 -7.12
N ASP A 104 22.30 13.14 -8.27
CA ASP A 104 21.63 14.01 -9.22
C ASP A 104 20.19 13.50 -9.51
N GLU A 105 19.23 14.41 -9.73
CA GLU A 105 17.81 14.06 -9.83
C GLU A 105 17.54 13.03 -10.93
N LYS A 106 18.31 13.09 -12.03
CA LYS A 106 18.23 12.11 -13.13
C LYS A 106 18.75 10.73 -12.75
N ASP A 107 19.90 10.67 -12.09
CA ASP A 107 20.49 9.42 -11.64
C ASP A 107 19.61 8.76 -10.57
N SER A 108 18.98 9.57 -9.70
CA SER A 108 17.99 9.11 -8.73
C SER A 108 16.78 8.48 -9.41
N LEU A 109 16.19 9.12 -10.42
CA LEU A 109 15.04 8.58 -11.14
C LEU A 109 15.36 7.31 -11.95
N ALA A 110 16.57 7.20 -12.53
CA ALA A 110 16.99 6.00 -13.23
C ALA A 110 17.09 4.78 -12.30
N LEU A 111 17.63 4.97 -11.09
CA LEU A 111 17.69 3.92 -10.06
C LEU A 111 16.30 3.54 -9.54
N VAL A 112 15.40 4.51 -9.37
CA VAL A 112 13.99 4.25 -9.05
C VAL A 112 13.34 3.43 -10.16
N MET A 113 13.57 3.79 -11.43
CA MET A 113 13.03 3.07 -12.57
C MET A 113 13.56 1.63 -12.64
N GLU A 114 14.85 1.40 -12.37
CA GLU A 114 15.43 0.07 -12.28
C GLU A 114 14.71 -0.81 -11.23
N LEU A 115 14.48 -0.25 -10.04
CA LEU A 115 13.75 -0.94 -8.98
C LEU A 115 12.29 -1.22 -9.36
N ILE A 116 11.61 -0.25 -9.98
CA ILE A 116 10.24 -0.41 -10.47
C ILE A 116 10.17 -1.53 -11.51
N VAL A 117 11.11 -1.60 -12.47
CA VAL A 117 11.16 -2.70 -13.46
C VAL A 117 11.23 -4.05 -12.77
N ALA A 118 12.13 -4.22 -11.80
CA ALA A 118 12.29 -5.50 -11.10
C ALA A 118 11.02 -5.92 -10.36
N ILE A 119 10.33 -4.97 -9.72
CA ILE A 119 9.14 -5.25 -8.91
C ILE A 119 7.89 -5.43 -9.78
N GLU A 120 7.60 -4.50 -10.69
CA GLU A 120 6.39 -4.49 -11.51
C GLU A 120 6.34 -5.70 -12.45
N VAL A 121 7.45 -6.11 -13.05
CA VAL A 121 7.50 -7.31 -13.91
C VAL A 121 7.16 -8.57 -13.11
N ALA A 122 7.73 -8.70 -11.91
CA ALA A 122 7.44 -9.82 -11.02
C ALA A 122 5.98 -9.78 -10.52
N ALA A 123 5.48 -8.60 -10.15
CA ALA A 123 4.12 -8.39 -9.70
C ALA A 123 3.12 -8.75 -10.82
N THR A 124 3.35 -8.28 -12.04
CA THR A 124 2.48 -8.56 -13.20
C THR A 124 2.40 -10.05 -13.50
N ARG A 125 3.52 -10.78 -13.44
CA ARG A 125 3.56 -12.24 -13.56
C ARG A 125 2.67 -12.91 -12.51
N ILE A 126 2.83 -12.53 -11.24
CA ILE A 126 2.09 -13.10 -10.11
C ILE A 126 0.60 -12.75 -10.20
N ALA A 127 0.28 -11.51 -10.58
CA ALA A 127 -1.09 -11.05 -10.81
C ALA A 127 -1.78 -11.91 -11.87
N ALA A 128 -1.12 -12.19 -13.00
CA ALA A 128 -1.66 -13.08 -14.03
C ALA A 128 -1.91 -14.53 -13.54
N MET A 129 -1.23 -14.98 -12.48
CA MET A 129 -1.49 -16.28 -11.85
C MET A 129 -2.66 -16.23 -10.84
N ARG A 130 -2.82 -15.11 -10.12
CA ARG A 130 -3.67 -15.03 -8.91
C ARG A 130 -4.94 -14.20 -9.07
N ARG A 131 -5.01 -13.32 -10.07
CA ARG A 131 -6.17 -12.50 -10.45
C ARG A 131 -7.52 -13.20 -10.27
N THR A 132 -8.41 -12.48 -9.61
CA THR A 132 -9.84 -12.74 -9.49
C THR A 132 -10.62 -11.98 -10.55
N ALA A 133 -11.91 -12.25 -10.67
CA ALA A 133 -12.78 -11.47 -11.55
C ALA A 133 -12.85 -9.99 -11.15
N GLU A 134 -12.72 -9.68 -9.86
CA GLU A 134 -12.75 -8.30 -9.37
C GLU A 134 -11.46 -7.55 -9.72
N ASP A 135 -10.30 -8.20 -9.58
CA ASP A 135 -9.01 -7.62 -9.99
C ASP A 135 -9.03 -7.23 -11.47
N ILE A 136 -9.56 -8.09 -12.34
CA ILE A 136 -9.69 -7.80 -13.77
C ILE A 136 -10.58 -6.58 -14.02
N LYS A 137 -11.66 -6.39 -13.25
CA LYS A 137 -12.49 -5.18 -13.36
C LYS A 137 -11.73 -3.93 -12.92
N MET A 138 -10.98 -4.01 -11.82
CA MET A 138 -10.23 -2.89 -11.29
C MET A 138 -9.12 -2.44 -12.24
N ILE A 139 -8.33 -3.38 -12.76
CA ILE A 139 -7.29 -3.10 -13.77
C ILE A 139 -7.93 -2.51 -15.04
N ARG A 140 -9.04 -3.09 -15.51
CA ARG A 140 -9.76 -2.57 -16.70
C ARG A 140 -10.31 -1.15 -16.48
N ARG A 141 -10.82 -0.86 -15.29
CA ARG A 141 -11.35 0.46 -14.95
C ARG A 141 -10.26 1.53 -15.05
N ALA A 142 -9.07 1.25 -14.53
CA ALA A 142 -7.93 2.16 -14.64
C ALA A 142 -7.50 2.36 -16.11
N LEU A 143 -7.46 1.27 -16.89
CA LEU A 143 -7.14 1.32 -18.32
C LEU A 143 -8.10 2.21 -19.12
N ILE A 144 -9.42 2.03 -18.94
CA ILE A 144 -10.44 2.86 -19.59
C ILE A 144 -10.34 4.31 -19.10
N GLY A 145 -10.05 4.52 -17.82
CA GLY A 145 -9.83 5.85 -17.26
C GLY A 145 -8.67 6.57 -17.96
N MET A 146 -7.56 5.88 -18.24
CA MET A 146 -6.46 6.46 -19.03
C MET A 146 -6.90 6.86 -20.43
N GLU A 147 -7.63 5.98 -21.13
CA GLU A 147 -8.15 6.26 -22.48
C GLU A 147 -9.05 7.49 -22.49
N TYR A 148 -9.94 7.60 -21.50
CA TYR A 148 -10.83 8.75 -21.35
C TYR A 148 -10.06 10.05 -21.10
N GLU A 149 -9.07 10.03 -20.21
CA GLU A 149 -8.24 11.21 -19.93
C GLU A 149 -7.49 11.67 -21.19
N ILE A 150 -6.87 10.74 -21.91
CA ILE A 150 -6.18 11.01 -23.18
C ILE A 150 -7.13 11.63 -24.20
N ALA A 151 -8.32 11.05 -24.39
CA ALA A 151 -9.31 11.56 -25.34
C ALA A 151 -9.82 12.98 -25.02
N ASN A 152 -9.64 13.42 -23.77
CA ASN A 152 -9.98 14.77 -23.31
C ASN A 152 -8.75 15.69 -23.19
N ASP A 153 -7.65 15.37 -23.89
CA ASP A 153 -6.38 16.09 -23.87
C ASP A 153 -5.74 16.23 -22.47
N ARG A 154 -6.08 15.34 -21.55
CA ARG A 154 -5.46 15.25 -20.22
C ARG A 154 -4.35 14.20 -20.21
N LEU A 155 -3.48 14.29 -19.21
CA LEU A 155 -2.25 13.49 -19.18
C LEU A 155 -2.51 11.99 -18.90
N GLY A 156 -3.54 11.67 -18.11
CA GLY A 156 -3.88 10.30 -17.73
C GLY A 156 -2.93 9.65 -16.72
N ASP A 157 -2.03 10.41 -16.10
CA ASP A 157 -1.01 9.96 -15.16
C ASP A 157 -1.59 9.34 -13.87
N GLU A 158 -2.68 9.89 -13.35
CA GLU A 158 -3.35 9.31 -12.17
C GLU A 158 -3.95 7.93 -12.46
N HIS A 159 -4.52 7.75 -13.65
CA HIS A 159 -5.09 6.47 -14.07
C HIS A 159 -4.00 5.46 -14.46
N ASP A 160 -2.86 5.92 -14.95
CA ASP A 160 -1.68 5.07 -15.21
C ASP A 160 -1.11 4.54 -13.89
N PHE A 161 -0.93 5.40 -12.91
CA PHE A 161 -0.55 4.95 -11.57
C PHE A 161 -1.57 3.96 -10.99
N ALA A 162 -2.86 4.25 -11.09
CA ALA A 162 -3.92 3.35 -10.62
C ALA A 162 -3.91 1.99 -11.35
N PHE A 163 -3.52 1.96 -12.63
CA PHE A 163 -3.40 0.72 -13.40
C PHE A 163 -2.29 -0.17 -12.85
N HIS A 164 -1.09 0.38 -12.64
CA HIS A 164 0.03 -0.34 -12.03
C HIS A 164 -0.27 -0.78 -10.59
N GLN A 165 -0.88 0.10 -9.79
CA GLN A 165 -1.30 -0.23 -8.43
C GLN A 165 -2.29 -1.40 -8.40
N ALA A 166 -3.30 -1.41 -9.28
CA ALA A 166 -4.29 -2.49 -9.36
C ALA A 166 -3.64 -3.84 -9.74
N ILE A 167 -2.59 -3.82 -10.57
CA ILE A 167 -1.81 -5.03 -10.90
C ILE A 167 -1.06 -5.54 -9.66
N VAL A 168 -0.42 -4.65 -8.90
CA VAL A 168 0.27 -5.03 -7.66
C VAL A 168 -0.72 -5.59 -6.62
N GLU A 169 -1.89 -4.99 -6.48
CA GLU A 169 -2.95 -5.48 -5.58
C GLU A 169 -3.43 -6.88 -5.99
N ALA A 170 -3.55 -7.15 -7.30
CA ALA A 170 -3.91 -8.46 -7.84
C ALA A 170 -2.86 -9.57 -7.57
N THR A 171 -1.69 -9.24 -7.02
CA THR A 171 -0.76 -10.24 -6.50
C THR A 171 -1.28 -10.94 -5.23
N HIS A 172 -2.25 -10.32 -4.54
CA HIS A 172 -2.75 -10.74 -3.23
C HIS A 172 -1.63 -11.02 -2.22
N ASN A 173 -0.52 -10.29 -2.35
CA ASN A 173 0.64 -10.42 -1.50
C ASN A 173 0.86 -9.10 -0.73
N PRO A 174 0.62 -9.09 0.59
CA PRO A 174 0.74 -7.87 1.39
C PRO A 174 2.15 -7.26 1.38
N HIS A 175 3.19 -8.06 1.08
CA HIS A 175 4.56 -7.54 0.95
C HIS A 175 4.78 -6.79 -0.37
N PHE A 176 4.19 -7.24 -1.49
CA PHE A 176 4.22 -6.50 -2.75
C PHE A 176 3.45 -5.19 -2.63
N ILE A 177 2.24 -5.26 -2.07
CA ILE A 177 1.37 -4.10 -1.84
C ILE A 177 2.07 -3.09 -0.92
N GLY A 178 2.60 -3.57 0.20
CA GLY A 178 3.37 -2.76 1.14
C GLY A 178 4.56 -2.11 0.46
N LEU A 179 5.41 -2.85 -0.25
CA LEU A 179 6.57 -2.30 -0.94
C LEU A 179 6.18 -1.25 -2.00
N SER A 180 5.15 -1.50 -2.80
CA SER A 180 4.67 -0.53 -3.80
C SER A 180 4.20 0.79 -3.16
N ALA A 181 3.49 0.73 -2.03
CA ALA A 181 3.06 1.92 -1.29
C ALA A 181 4.25 2.80 -0.84
N HIS A 182 5.41 2.20 -0.58
CA HIS A 182 6.62 2.95 -0.25
C HIS A 182 7.27 3.63 -1.46
N LEU A 183 7.08 3.07 -2.65
CA LEU A 183 7.64 3.57 -3.90
C LEU A 183 6.71 4.58 -4.60
N GLU A 184 5.49 4.78 -4.11
CA GLU A 184 4.43 5.58 -4.74
C GLU A 184 4.92 6.95 -5.22
N ASN A 185 5.60 7.72 -4.36
CA ASN A 185 6.09 9.05 -4.75
C ASN A 185 7.08 8.99 -5.93
N GLY A 186 7.98 8.00 -5.94
CA GLY A 186 8.92 7.79 -7.03
C GLY A 186 8.21 7.34 -8.30
N ALA A 187 7.30 6.37 -8.19
CA ALA A 187 6.51 5.85 -9.30
C ALA A 187 5.65 6.94 -9.96
N ARG A 188 4.94 7.75 -9.17
CA ARG A 188 4.13 8.87 -9.67
C ARG A 188 4.98 9.91 -10.42
N ARG A 189 6.18 10.23 -9.91
CA ARG A 189 7.11 11.15 -10.59
C ARG A 189 7.54 10.58 -11.94
N VAL A 190 7.97 9.32 -11.98
CA VAL A 190 8.36 8.60 -13.20
C VAL A 190 7.22 8.59 -14.22
N ILE A 191 6.02 8.17 -13.81
CA ILE A 191 4.84 8.09 -14.68
C ILE A 191 4.47 9.47 -15.24
N ARG A 192 4.37 10.48 -14.38
CA ARG A 192 4.04 11.86 -14.80
C ARG A 192 5.03 12.37 -15.84
N GLN A 193 6.32 12.17 -15.62
CA GLN A 193 7.36 12.62 -16.54
C GLN A 193 7.36 11.83 -17.86
N ALA A 194 7.17 10.51 -17.80
CA ALA A 194 7.12 9.66 -19.00
C ALA A 194 5.91 10.01 -19.87
N ARG A 195 4.74 10.24 -19.26
CA ARG A 195 3.54 10.69 -19.97
C ARG A 195 3.70 12.09 -20.54
N ALA A 196 4.29 13.02 -19.78
CA ALA A 196 4.55 14.37 -20.27
C ALA A 196 5.43 14.30 -21.53
N ASN A 197 6.54 13.57 -21.48
CA ASN A 197 7.43 13.38 -22.62
C ASN A 197 6.71 12.73 -23.82
N THR A 198 5.82 11.77 -23.57
CA THR A 198 4.99 11.13 -24.61
C THR A 198 4.10 12.17 -25.31
N LYS A 199 3.36 12.98 -24.52
CA LYS A 199 2.47 14.03 -25.03
C LYS A 199 3.24 15.09 -25.82
N PHE A 200 4.42 15.50 -25.35
CA PHE A 200 5.25 16.51 -26.02
C PHE A 200 5.93 15.99 -27.30
N ARG A 201 6.29 14.69 -27.37
CA ARG A 201 7.16 14.18 -28.45
C ARG A 201 6.42 13.71 -29.71
N HIS A 202 5.17 13.19 -29.66
CA HIS A 202 4.32 12.96 -30.86
C HIS A 202 2.97 12.29 -30.48
N GLU A 203 1.87 12.70 -31.12
CA GLU A 203 0.51 12.13 -30.94
C GLU A 203 0.45 10.62 -31.23
N SER A 204 1.18 10.13 -32.23
CA SER A 204 1.29 8.70 -32.56
C SER A 204 1.94 7.85 -31.46
N MET A 205 2.66 8.48 -30.52
CA MET A 205 3.28 7.77 -29.39
C MET A 205 2.26 7.45 -28.30
N ILE A 206 1.19 8.24 -28.18
CA ILE A 206 0.14 8.05 -27.18
C ILE A 206 -0.62 6.75 -27.45
N GLU A 207 -1.00 6.50 -28.71
CA GLU A 207 -1.64 5.25 -29.13
C GLU A 207 -0.72 4.04 -28.90
N SER A 208 0.57 4.17 -29.20
CA SER A 208 1.55 3.12 -28.93
C SER A 208 1.64 2.78 -27.44
N VAL A 209 1.66 3.79 -26.56
CA VAL A 209 1.71 3.57 -25.11
C VAL A 209 0.43 2.90 -24.61
N GLN A 210 -0.75 3.33 -25.05
CA GLN A 210 -1.99 2.64 -24.69
C GLN A 210 -2.03 1.20 -25.20
N GLY A 211 -1.45 0.93 -26.38
CA GLY A 211 -1.26 -0.43 -26.88
C GLY A 211 -0.39 -1.29 -25.96
N GLU A 212 0.65 -0.71 -25.34
CA GLU A 212 1.48 -1.39 -24.34
C GLU A 212 0.67 -1.76 -23.09
N HIS A 213 -0.12 -0.83 -22.53
CA HIS A 213 -0.98 -1.08 -21.37
C HIS A 213 -2.07 -2.13 -21.67
N GLN A 214 -2.67 -2.07 -22.86
CA GLN A 214 -3.67 -3.04 -23.31
C GLN A 214 -3.06 -4.45 -23.41
N ALA A 215 -1.84 -4.59 -23.95
CA ALA A 215 -1.15 -5.88 -24.03
C ALA A 215 -0.89 -6.50 -22.65
N ILE A 216 -0.54 -5.69 -21.64
CA ILE A 216 -0.39 -6.15 -20.25
C ILE A 216 -1.72 -6.66 -19.72
N PHE A 217 -2.79 -5.86 -19.85
CA PHE A 217 -4.13 -6.23 -19.39
C PHE A 217 -4.61 -7.54 -20.02
N ASP A 218 -4.47 -7.69 -21.34
CA ASP A 218 -4.92 -8.88 -22.05
C ASP A 218 -4.15 -10.14 -21.61
N ALA A 219 -2.86 -10.02 -21.34
CA ALA A 219 -2.05 -11.12 -20.83
C ALA A 219 -2.44 -11.53 -19.39
N ILE A 220 -2.70 -10.56 -18.50
CA ILE A 220 -3.21 -10.82 -17.14
C ILE A 220 -4.59 -11.47 -17.20
N LYS A 221 -5.50 -10.91 -18.00
CA LYS A 221 -6.87 -11.42 -18.19
C LYS A 221 -6.88 -12.84 -18.75
N ALA A 222 -5.99 -13.14 -19.69
CA ALA A 222 -5.83 -14.49 -20.24
C ALA A 222 -5.15 -15.46 -19.26
N GLY A 223 -4.65 -14.97 -18.12
CA GLY A 223 -3.94 -15.77 -17.13
C GLY A 223 -2.63 -16.36 -17.68
N LYS A 224 -1.88 -15.59 -18.47
CA LYS A 224 -0.61 -16.00 -19.09
C LYS A 224 0.57 -15.29 -18.40
N PRO A 225 1.21 -15.91 -17.39
CA PRO A 225 2.19 -15.23 -16.54
C PRO A 225 3.45 -14.76 -17.29
N ASP A 226 4.00 -15.58 -18.19
CA ASP A 226 5.17 -15.22 -18.99
C ASP A 226 4.85 -14.09 -19.98
N ALA A 227 3.71 -14.17 -20.65
CA ALA A 227 3.28 -13.13 -21.58
C ALA A 227 3.05 -11.79 -20.85
N ALA A 228 2.47 -11.83 -19.65
CA ALA A 228 2.23 -10.64 -18.85
C ALA A 228 3.55 -10.00 -18.38
N ALA A 229 4.50 -10.82 -17.91
CA ALA A 229 5.83 -10.36 -17.54
C ALA A 229 6.57 -9.69 -18.72
N ASN A 230 6.56 -10.32 -19.89
CA ASN A 230 7.24 -9.81 -21.08
C ASN A 230 6.61 -8.49 -21.58
N ALA A 231 5.27 -8.39 -21.53
CA ALA A 231 4.56 -7.16 -21.89
C ALA A 231 4.92 -6.02 -20.92
N ALA A 232 4.92 -6.28 -19.61
CA ALA A 232 5.31 -5.30 -18.59
C ALA A 232 6.77 -4.86 -18.75
N GLU A 233 7.69 -5.79 -18.98
CA GLU A 233 9.10 -5.47 -19.19
C GLU A 233 9.30 -4.59 -20.43
N THR A 234 8.62 -4.91 -21.53
CA THR A 234 8.67 -4.12 -22.77
C THR A 234 8.15 -2.70 -22.53
N HIS A 235 6.99 -2.57 -21.88
CA HIS A 235 6.39 -1.29 -21.53
C HIS A 235 7.33 -0.42 -20.68
N LEU A 236 7.88 -0.97 -19.60
CA LEU A 236 8.73 -0.22 -18.67
C LEU A 236 10.08 0.15 -19.29
N LYS A 237 10.66 -0.72 -20.13
CA LYS A 237 11.86 -0.37 -20.92
C LYS A 237 11.58 0.75 -21.91
N ASN A 238 10.42 0.76 -22.55
CA ASN A 238 10.03 1.85 -23.43
C ASN A 238 9.77 3.15 -22.64
N ALA A 239 9.18 3.06 -21.44
CA ALA A 239 9.03 4.20 -20.53
C ALA A 239 10.39 4.80 -20.12
N ALA A 240 11.36 3.96 -19.76
CA ALA A 240 12.72 4.42 -19.46
C ALA A 240 13.38 5.14 -20.65
N LYS A 241 13.25 4.59 -21.87
CA LYS A 241 13.73 5.26 -23.10
C LYS A 241 13.07 6.62 -23.32
N ARG A 242 11.77 6.76 -23.04
CA ARG A 242 11.03 8.04 -23.15
C ARG A 242 11.52 9.08 -22.15
N LEU A 243 12.11 8.66 -21.04
CA LEU A 243 12.76 9.51 -20.03
C LEU A 243 14.24 9.81 -20.36
N ASP A 244 14.72 9.38 -21.53
CA ASP A 244 16.14 9.38 -21.91
C ASP A 244 17.02 8.68 -20.83
N MET A 245 16.45 7.70 -20.13
CA MET A 245 17.13 6.87 -19.14
C MET A 245 17.61 5.59 -19.81
N TYR A 246 18.93 5.37 -19.78
CA TYR A 246 19.53 4.10 -20.18
C TYR A 246 19.67 3.23 -18.95
N LEU A 247 18.73 2.28 -18.78
CA LEU A 247 18.89 1.23 -17.78
C LEU A 247 20.17 0.46 -18.10
N LYS A 248 21.17 0.55 -17.23
CA LYS A 248 22.41 -0.19 -17.39
C LYS A 248 22.07 -1.67 -17.27
N THR A 249 22.12 -2.39 -18.38
CA THR A 249 22.21 -3.85 -18.32
C THR A 249 23.53 -4.17 -17.62
N ALA A 250 23.51 -5.03 -16.58
CA ALA A 250 24.73 -5.54 -16.00
C ALA A 250 25.65 -6.01 -17.14
N GLY A 251 26.78 -5.33 -17.31
CA GLY A 251 27.83 -5.77 -18.23
C GLY A 251 28.42 -7.09 -17.72
N PRO A 252 29.11 -7.85 -18.59
CA PRO A 252 29.72 -9.12 -18.23
C PRO A 252 30.67 -9.00 -17.03
#